data_AF-I4APE9-F1
#
_entry.id   AF-I4APE9-F1
#
_cell.length_a   1.000
_cell.length_b   1.000
_cell.length_c   1.000
_cell.angle_alpha   90.00
_cell.angle_beta   90.00
_cell.angle_gamma   90.00
#
_symmetry.space_group_name_H-M   'P 1'
#
loop_
_entity.id
_entity.type
_entity.pdbx_description
1 polymer ?
#
loop_
_entity_poly.entity_id
_entity_poly.type
_entity_poly.pdbx_seq_one_letter_code
_entity_poly.pdbx_strand_id
1 'polypeptide(L)'
;MSILTIMKTTKIMAILNKKNFSFFLLFLFLGSGFVFNDLKAQITTKDKTVKEYTYYTLEEIKERFDKYKMDSSTHLTESEFLKRITILQDLKPSTFRTYKAAVAYFATPTRLKEISDINYGINSSIAIAKNKIAYLRENKADSTISVFRTQPIERIYDFNKNRFVNTNQLEEVKKYVFASSDKPNFEIHQLDKFLPNISQFGIKNGQKAFGYRMTLQDNYHLLIVDLPQNGHKMILFQQNGWDNTAKGVY
;
A
#
# COMPACT_ATOMS: atom_id res chain seq x y z
N MET A 1 -12.30 -15.67 48.80
CA MET A 1 -11.04 -15.08 48.33
C MET A 1 -9.99 -16.18 48.45
N SER A 2 -10.02 -17.18 47.55
CA SER A 2 -9.33 -17.24 46.25
C SER A 2 -7.81 -17.15 46.40
N ILE A 3 -6.92 -17.98 45.87
CA ILE A 3 -6.89 -19.19 45.02
C ILE A 3 -5.41 -19.64 45.16
N LEU A 4 -5.08 -20.94 45.31
CA LEU A 4 -4.14 -21.60 44.39
C LEU A 4 -4.21 -23.12 44.53
N THR A 5 -4.53 -23.71 43.38
CA THR A 5 -4.96 -25.08 43.16
C THR A 5 -3.76 -25.93 42.73
N ILE A 6 -3.46 -26.93 43.55
CA ILE A 6 -3.18 -28.34 43.19
C ILE A 6 -2.26 -28.59 41.98
N MET A 7 -1.04 -29.00 42.31
CA MET A 7 -0.18 -29.92 41.54
C MET A 7 -0.96 -31.19 41.16
N LYS A 8 -1.02 -31.57 39.88
CA LYS A 8 -1.40 -32.92 39.46
C LYS A 8 -0.51 -33.45 38.32
N THR A 9 0.03 -34.62 38.61
CA THR A 9 0.85 -35.56 37.85
C THR A 9 0.27 -36.02 36.52
N THR A 10 1.14 -36.35 35.55
CA THR A 10 0.93 -37.56 34.71
C THR A 10 2.27 -38.26 34.45
N LYS A 11 2.34 -39.51 34.92
CA LYS A 11 3.40 -40.51 34.68
C LYS A 11 3.39 -40.95 33.21
N ILE A 12 4.56 -41.08 32.59
CA ILE A 12 4.78 -42.06 31.52
C ILE A 12 5.88 -43.00 31.99
N MET A 13 5.48 -44.24 32.28
CA MET A 13 6.32 -45.29 32.83
C MET A 13 7.12 -45.91 31.68
N ALA A 14 8.45 -45.90 31.82
CA ALA A 14 9.39 -46.55 30.94
C ALA A 14 9.37 -48.07 31.15
N ILE A 15 9.15 -48.84 30.08
CA ILE A 15 9.61 -50.22 29.98
C ILE A 15 10.18 -50.38 28.57
N LEU A 16 11.49 -50.19 28.41
CA LEU A 16 12.21 -50.65 27.23
C LEU A 16 13.25 -51.69 27.68
N ASN A 17 12.98 -52.92 27.25
CA ASN A 17 13.79 -54.09 27.51
C ASN A 17 15.15 -53.92 26.81
N LYS A 18 16.24 -53.94 27.59
CA LYS A 18 17.64 -53.94 27.13
C LYS A 18 17.88 -55.19 26.29
N LYS A 19 17.82 -55.09 24.96
CA LYS A 19 18.67 -55.91 24.05
C LYS A 19 18.64 -55.52 22.57
N ASN A 20 17.71 -54.66 22.10
CA ASN A 20 17.64 -54.29 20.68
C ASN A 20 17.96 -52.81 20.36
N PHE A 21 18.56 -52.06 21.30
CA PHE A 21 18.84 -50.62 21.12
C PHE A 21 19.94 -50.33 20.08
N SER A 22 20.81 -51.29 19.78
CA SER A 22 21.88 -51.11 18.81
C SER A 22 21.43 -51.24 17.35
N PHE A 23 20.32 -51.92 17.07
CA PHE A 23 19.85 -52.15 15.70
C PHE A 23 18.91 -51.03 15.20
N PHE A 24 18.23 -50.36 16.13
CA PHE A 24 17.32 -49.25 15.79
C PHE A 24 18.06 -47.94 15.51
N LEU A 25 19.25 -47.73 16.09
CA LEU A 25 20.04 -46.52 15.85
C LEU A 25 20.68 -46.48 14.46
N LEU A 26 20.97 -47.64 13.85
CA LEU A 26 21.59 -47.70 12.51
C LEU A 26 20.59 -47.40 11.38
N PHE A 27 19.30 -47.72 11.58
CA PHE A 27 18.26 -47.44 10.59
C PHE A 27 17.79 -45.98 10.58
N LEU A 28 17.94 -45.25 11.70
CA LEU A 28 17.59 -43.83 11.79
C LEU A 28 18.60 -42.91 11.11
N PHE A 29 19.84 -43.35 10.91
CA PHE A 29 20.87 -42.55 10.23
C PHE A 29 20.89 -42.70 8.71
N LEU A 30 20.26 -43.74 8.15
CA LEU A 30 20.18 -43.93 6.69
C LEU A 30 18.90 -43.34 6.07
N GLY A 31 17.91 -42.96 6.88
CA GLY A 31 16.65 -42.36 6.42
C GLY A 31 16.56 -40.83 6.48
N SER A 32 17.51 -40.14 7.14
CA SER A 32 17.47 -38.69 7.32
C SER A 32 17.93 -37.88 6.12
N GLY A 33 18.53 -38.52 5.12
CA GLY A 33 19.00 -37.87 3.88
C GLY A 33 17.92 -37.55 2.85
N PHE A 34 16.69 -38.06 3.01
CA PHE A 34 15.65 -37.98 1.95
C PHE A 34 14.34 -37.29 2.34
N VAL A 35 14.18 -36.79 3.57
CA VAL A 35 12.89 -36.22 4.03
C VAL A 35 12.93 -34.71 4.30
N PHE A 36 14.09 -34.05 4.15
CA PHE A 36 14.19 -32.60 4.42
C PHE A 36 13.89 -31.66 3.24
N ASN A 37 13.53 -32.19 2.06
CA ASN A 37 13.27 -31.34 0.89
C ASN A 37 11.80 -31.00 0.59
N ASP A 38 10.81 -31.50 1.33
CA ASP A 38 9.39 -31.25 0.98
C ASP A 38 8.47 -30.78 2.13
N LEU A 39 9.01 -30.44 3.30
CA LEU A 39 8.21 -29.82 4.37
C LEU A 39 8.28 -28.29 4.33
N LYS A 40 7.66 -27.69 3.31
CA LYS A 40 7.11 -26.34 3.44
C LYS A 40 5.95 -26.41 4.44
N ALA A 41 6.27 -26.21 5.72
CA ALA A 41 5.29 -26.20 6.79
C ALA A 41 4.26 -25.07 6.58
N GLN A 42 3.08 -25.42 6.06
CA GLN A 42 1.89 -24.57 6.11
C GLN A 42 1.42 -24.50 7.57
N ILE A 43 1.78 -23.42 8.27
CA ILE A 43 1.19 -23.08 9.57
C ILE A 43 -0.06 -22.25 9.30
N THR A 44 -1.22 -22.90 9.32
CA THR A 44 -2.53 -22.26 9.23
C THR A 44 -2.83 -21.51 10.53
N THR A 45 -2.75 -20.18 10.51
CA THR A 45 -3.18 -19.32 11.62
C THR A 45 -4.68 -19.03 11.54
N LYS A 46 -5.31 -18.90 12.72
CA LYS A 46 -6.76 -18.67 12.98
C LYS A 46 -7.30 -17.30 12.52
N ASP A 47 -6.76 -16.71 11.45
CA ASP A 47 -7.21 -15.44 10.92
C ASP A 47 -7.78 -15.65 9.51
N LYS A 48 -9.11 -15.57 9.37
CA LYS A 48 -9.84 -15.97 8.15
C LYS A 48 -9.59 -15.06 6.93
N THR A 49 -8.81 -14.01 7.09
CA THR A 49 -8.54 -13.01 6.05
C THR A 49 -7.15 -13.12 5.42
N VAL A 50 -6.25 -13.96 5.94
CA VAL A 50 -4.90 -14.12 5.36
C VAL A 50 -4.75 -15.49 4.73
N LYS A 51 -4.99 -15.54 3.42
CA LYS A 51 -4.73 -16.70 2.57
C LYS A 51 -3.23 -16.75 2.29
N GLU A 52 -2.55 -17.72 2.91
CA GLU A 52 -1.15 -18.11 2.68
C GLU A 52 -0.08 -17.07 3.05
N TYR A 53 0.66 -17.34 4.13
CA TYR A 53 1.93 -16.66 4.38
C TYR A 53 3.04 -17.44 3.67
N THR A 54 3.79 -16.79 2.79
CA THR A 54 5.03 -17.39 2.27
C THR A 54 6.09 -17.31 3.35
N TYR A 55 6.54 -18.47 3.85
CA TYR A 55 7.64 -18.53 4.80
C TYR A 55 8.97 -18.42 4.06
N TYR A 56 9.86 -17.54 4.54
CA TYR A 56 11.20 -17.35 4.00
C TYR A 56 12.23 -17.66 5.09
N THR A 57 13.27 -18.41 4.73
CA THR A 57 14.51 -18.56 5.51
C THR A 57 15.25 -17.22 5.61
N LEU A 58 16.23 -17.08 6.52
CA LEU A 58 16.96 -15.81 6.61
C LEU A 58 17.76 -15.52 5.33
N GLU A 59 18.29 -16.57 4.71
CA GLU A 59 19.06 -16.51 3.48
C GLU A 59 18.19 -16.01 2.32
N GLU A 60 16.96 -16.52 2.19
CA GLU A 60 15.98 -16.01 1.22
C GLU A 60 15.54 -14.57 1.52
N ILE A 61 15.37 -14.23 2.80
CA ILE A 61 15.05 -12.85 3.21
C ILE A 61 16.19 -11.90 2.80
N LYS A 62 17.44 -12.29 3.04
CA LYS A 62 18.63 -11.50 2.65
C LYS A 62 18.71 -11.32 1.16
N GLU A 63 18.62 -12.40 0.39
CA GLU A 63 18.71 -12.34 -1.07
C GLU A 63 17.65 -11.39 -1.65
N ARG A 64 16.40 -11.53 -1.18
CA ARG A 64 15.31 -10.65 -1.61
C ARG A 64 15.52 -9.22 -1.14
N PHE A 65 15.96 -9.01 0.11
CA PHE A 65 16.25 -7.67 0.60
C PHE A 65 17.36 -7.01 -0.22
N ASP A 66 18.48 -7.69 -0.47
CA ASP A 66 19.59 -7.13 -1.24
C ASP A 66 19.21 -6.82 -2.69
N LYS A 67 18.35 -7.64 -3.30
CA LYS A 67 17.83 -7.41 -4.65
C LYS A 67 16.88 -6.21 -4.74
N TYR A 68 16.05 -6.00 -3.73
CA TYR A 68 14.94 -5.05 -3.79
C TYR A 68 15.11 -3.81 -2.91
N LYS A 69 16.15 -3.75 -2.06
CA LYS A 69 16.48 -2.56 -1.29
C LYS A 69 16.66 -1.36 -2.21
N MET A 70 16.37 -0.20 -1.65
CA MET A 70 16.39 1.07 -2.35
C MET A 70 17.11 2.08 -1.48
N ASP A 71 17.88 2.94 -2.15
CA ASP A 71 18.61 4.04 -1.54
C ASP A 71 18.26 5.37 -2.24
N SER A 72 18.89 6.44 -1.77
CA SER A 72 18.71 7.79 -2.34
C SER A 72 19.14 7.87 -3.81
N SER A 73 20.06 7.02 -4.28
CA SER A 73 20.55 6.99 -5.67
C SER A 73 19.68 6.15 -6.61
N THR A 74 18.75 5.36 -6.07
CA THR A 74 17.92 4.45 -6.88
C THR A 74 16.94 5.22 -7.78
N HIS A 75 17.05 5.11 -9.10
CA HIS A 75 16.15 5.74 -10.07
C HIS A 75 15.21 4.70 -10.70
N LEU A 76 13.90 4.86 -10.51
CA LEU A 76 12.86 3.96 -11.00
C LEU A 76 11.60 4.75 -11.36
N THR A 77 10.69 4.13 -12.11
CA THR A 77 9.34 4.63 -12.34
C THR A 77 8.44 4.47 -11.10
N GLU A 78 7.30 5.18 -11.07
CA GLU A 78 6.31 5.07 -9.99
C GLU A 78 5.86 3.60 -9.78
N SER A 79 5.57 2.87 -10.86
CA SER A 79 5.10 1.49 -10.81
C SER A 79 6.17 0.53 -10.29
N GLU A 80 7.43 0.75 -10.64
CA GLU A 80 8.56 -0.03 -10.15
C GLU A 80 8.81 0.20 -8.66
N PHE A 81 8.73 1.45 -8.19
CA PHE A 81 8.79 1.76 -6.75
C PHE A 81 7.65 1.07 -5.99
N LEU A 82 6.42 1.14 -6.49
CA LEU A 82 5.27 0.47 -5.87
C LEU A 82 5.48 -1.05 -5.81
N LYS A 83 5.96 -1.67 -6.89
CA LYS A 83 6.27 -3.10 -6.93
C LYS A 83 7.31 -3.48 -5.88
N ARG A 84 8.39 -2.69 -5.73
CA ARG A 84 9.42 -2.93 -4.71
C ARG A 84 8.88 -2.74 -3.30
N ILE A 85 8.05 -1.71 -3.06
CA ILE A 85 7.37 -1.52 -1.77
C ILE A 85 6.56 -2.76 -1.40
N THR A 86 5.74 -3.28 -2.31
CA THR A 86 4.94 -4.48 -2.06
C THR A 86 5.82 -5.67 -1.67
N ILE A 87 6.90 -5.93 -2.40
CA ILE A 87 7.83 -7.02 -2.10
C ILE A 87 8.47 -6.84 -0.72
N LEU A 88 8.96 -5.64 -0.42
CA LEU A 88 9.61 -5.35 0.87
C LEU A 88 8.60 -5.40 2.04
N GLN A 89 7.35 -5.00 1.82
CA GLN A 89 6.27 -5.12 2.82
C GLN A 89 5.94 -6.57 3.12
N ASP A 90 5.93 -7.43 2.11
CA ASP A 90 5.72 -8.88 2.24
C ASP A 90 6.87 -9.57 3.00
N LEU A 91 8.10 -9.04 2.93
CA LEU A 91 9.22 -9.55 3.71
C LEU A 91 9.12 -9.22 5.21
N LYS A 92 8.47 -8.11 5.61
CA LYS A 92 8.47 -7.64 7.01
C LYS A 92 7.96 -8.71 8.02
N PRO A 93 6.81 -9.38 7.79
CA PRO A 93 6.34 -10.43 8.69
C PRO A 93 7.33 -11.58 8.84
N SER A 94 7.97 -11.99 7.75
CA SER A 94 8.95 -13.08 7.75
C SER A 94 10.22 -12.68 8.51
N THR A 95 10.76 -11.48 8.31
CA THR A 95 11.91 -10.97 9.08
C THR A 95 11.61 -10.90 10.58
N PHE A 96 10.41 -10.45 10.97
CA PHE A 96 9.99 -10.40 12.37
C PHE A 96 9.84 -11.79 13.01
N ARG A 97 9.27 -12.76 12.27
CA ARG A 97 9.16 -14.15 12.75
C ARG A 97 10.54 -14.79 12.89
N THR A 98 11.42 -14.60 11.92
CA THR A 98 12.81 -15.07 11.98
C THR A 98 13.56 -14.48 13.16
N TYR A 99 13.34 -13.19 13.48
CA TYR A 99 13.88 -12.58 14.70
C TYR A 99 13.39 -13.28 15.96
N LYS A 100 12.07 -13.47 16.10
CA LYS A 100 11.47 -14.15 17.27
C LYS A 100 11.98 -15.57 17.44
N ALA A 101 12.08 -16.33 16.35
CA ALA A 101 12.64 -17.67 16.37
C ALA A 101 14.11 -17.64 16.82
N ALA A 102 14.93 -16.75 16.24
CA ALA A 102 16.33 -16.61 16.62
C ALA A 102 16.51 -16.28 18.11
N VAL A 103 15.65 -15.43 18.68
CA VAL A 103 15.65 -15.14 20.13
C VAL A 103 15.28 -16.39 20.94
N ALA A 104 14.22 -17.11 20.56
CA ALA A 104 13.76 -18.29 21.28
C ALA A 104 14.78 -19.44 21.30
N TYR A 105 15.60 -19.55 20.26
CA TYR A 105 16.67 -20.55 20.13
C TYR A 105 18.05 -20.02 20.52
N PHE A 106 18.12 -18.93 21.30
CA PHE A 106 19.36 -18.38 21.86
C PHE A 106 20.46 -18.08 20.82
N ALA A 107 20.06 -17.54 19.66
CA ALA A 107 21.00 -17.15 18.62
C ALA A 107 22.01 -16.08 19.12
N THR A 108 23.17 -16.03 18.47
CA THR A 108 24.23 -15.08 18.84
C THR A 108 23.79 -13.62 18.65
N PRO A 109 24.35 -12.67 19.42
CA PRO A 109 24.07 -11.23 19.24
C PRO A 109 24.30 -10.75 17.80
N THR A 110 25.32 -11.28 17.12
CA THR A 110 25.61 -10.98 15.71
C THR A 110 24.46 -11.38 14.79
N ARG A 111 23.88 -12.57 14.99
CA ARG A 111 22.74 -13.04 14.18
C ARG A 111 21.48 -12.22 14.43
N LEU A 112 21.22 -11.85 15.69
CA LEU A 112 20.09 -10.98 16.04
C LEU A 112 20.26 -9.57 15.45
N LYS A 113 21.48 -9.02 15.50
CA LYS A 113 21.81 -7.73 14.88
C LYS A 113 21.59 -7.77 13.37
N GLU A 114 22.04 -8.82 12.70
CA GLU A 114 21.85 -8.99 11.25
C GLU A 114 20.36 -8.96 10.85
N ILE A 115 19.50 -9.68 11.57
CA ILE A 115 18.05 -9.68 11.30
C ILE A 115 17.44 -8.30 11.57
N SER A 116 17.90 -7.63 12.65
CA SER A 116 17.47 -6.27 13.00
C SER A 116 17.87 -5.26 11.92
N ASP A 117 19.09 -5.33 11.41
CA ASP A 117 19.62 -4.46 10.37
C ASP A 117 18.82 -4.61 9.06
N ILE A 118 18.45 -5.85 8.70
CA ILE A 118 17.56 -6.11 7.55
C ILE A 118 16.19 -5.46 7.77
N ASN A 119 15.57 -5.63 8.94
CA ASN A 119 14.27 -5.02 9.23
C ASN A 119 14.34 -3.48 9.17
N TYR A 120 15.40 -2.88 9.71
CA TYR A 120 15.65 -1.45 9.58
C TYR A 120 15.81 -1.04 8.11
N GLY A 121 16.63 -1.76 7.35
CA GLY A 121 16.87 -1.53 5.93
C GLY A 121 15.59 -1.60 5.08
N ILE A 122 14.71 -2.55 5.36
CA ILE A 122 13.38 -2.66 4.74
C ILE A 122 12.56 -1.39 4.98
N ASN A 123 12.47 -0.93 6.24
CA ASN A 123 11.71 0.27 6.58
C ASN A 123 12.29 1.53 5.91
N SER A 124 13.62 1.67 5.93
CA SER A 124 14.32 2.77 5.27
C SER A 124 14.07 2.77 3.76
N SER A 125 14.21 1.62 3.09
CA SER A 125 13.95 1.47 1.66
C SER A 125 12.50 1.85 1.28
N ILE A 126 11.52 1.41 2.08
CA ILE A 126 10.11 1.77 1.86
C ILE A 126 9.89 3.27 2.04
N ALA A 127 10.48 3.89 3.06
CA ALA A 127 10.36 5.32 3.29
C ALA A 127 10.96 6.14 2.13
N ILE A 128 12.16 5.77 1.67
CA ILE A 128 12.82 6.38 0.51
C ILE A 128 11.94 6.26 -0.73
N ALA A 129 11.41 5.07 -1.01
CA ALA A 129 10.54 4.83 -2.17
C ALA A 129 9.26 5.68 -2.12
N LYS A 130 8.62 5.80 -0.95
CA LYS A 130 7.44 6.65 -0.75
C LYS A 130 7.76 8.12 -1.02
N ASN A 131 8.89 8.62 -0.53
CA ASN A 131 9.32 10.00 -0.77
C ASN A 131 9.60 10.25 -2.26
N LYS A 132 10.27 9.31 -2.93
CA LYS A 132 10.51 9.41 -4.39
C LYS A 132 9.22 9.36 -5.19
N ILE A 133 8.26 8.50 -4.81
CA ILE A 133 6.92 8.48 -5.43
C ILE A 133 6.22 9.83 -5.24
N ALA A 134 6.24 10.40 -4.03
CA ALA A 134 5.62 11.70 -3.77
C ALA A 134 6.21 12.79 -4.68
N TYR A 135 7.54 12.87 -4.75
CA TYR A 135 8.24 13.81 -5.63
C TYR A 135 7.91 13.60 -7.13
N LEU A 136 7.90 12.36 -7.61
CA LEU A 136 7.51 12.05 -8.99
C LEU A 136 6.06 12.47 -9.29
N ARG A 137 5.15 12.24 -8.34
CA ARG A 137 3.74 12.63 -8.46
C ARG A 137 3.56 14.14 -8.45
N GLU A 138 4.30 14.86 -7.61
CA GLU A 138 4.30 16.32 -7.53
C GLU A 138 4.77 16.95 -8.86
N ASN A 139 5.93 16.55 -9.36
CA ASN A 139 6.44 17.02 -10.66
C ASN A 139 5.46 16.73 -11.81
N LYS A 140 4.83 15.54 -11.79
CA LYS A 140 3.82 15.19 -12.78
C LYS A 140 2.55 16.02 -12.62
N ALA A 141 2.11 16.28 -11.38
CA ALA A 141 0.96 17.13 -11.11
C ALA A 141 1.17 18.54 -11.64
N ASP A 142 2.30 19.16 -11.31
CA ASP A 142 2.59 20.54 -11.65
C ASP A 142 2.71 20.73 -13.17
N SER A 143 3.37 19.78 -13.85
CA SER A 143 3.44 19.78 -15.32
C SER A 143 2.08 19.55 -15.98
N THR A 144 1.30 18.56 -15.52
CA THR A 144 -0.04 18.27 -16.04
C THR A 144 -0.99 19.45 -15.86
N ILE A 145 -1.00 20.09 -14.68
CA ILE A 145 -1.83 21.27 -14.37
C ILE A 145 -1.42 22.44 -15.26
N SER A 146 -0.12 22.70 -15.41
CA SER A 146 0.39 23.81 -16.23
C SER A 146 -0.04 23.68 -17.70
N VAL A 147 0.13 22.50 -18.29
CA VAL A 147 -0.34 22.21 -19.65
C VAL A 147 -1.87 22.36 -19.73
N PHE A 148 -2.58 21.89 -18.72
CA PHE A 148 -4.04 21.94 -18.72
C PHE A 148 -4.60 23.37 -18.62
N ARG A 149 -3.94 24.27 -17.89
CA ARG A 149 -4.37 25.68 -17.73
C ARG A 149 -4.12 26.54 -18.97
N THR A 150 -3.11 26.20 -19.76
CA THR A 150 -2.62 27.02 -20.88
C THR A 150 -3.19 26.64 -22.23
N GLN A 151 -3.91 25.52 -22.32
CA GLN A 151 -4.51 25.06 -23.58
C GLN A 151 -5.83 25.78 -23.89
N PRO A 152 -6.16 25.98 -25.19
CA PRO A 152 -7.45 26.51 -25.62
C PRO A 152 -8.62 25.64 -25.13
N ILE A 153 -9.76 26.28 -24.86
CA ILE A 153 -10.91 25.61 -24.26
C ILE A 153 -11.46 24.49 -25.15
N GLU A 154 -11.35 24.62 -26.47
CA GLU A 154 -11.79 23.63 -27.46
C GLU A 154 -10.94 22.36 -27.45
N ARG A 155 -9.72 22.40 -26.86
CA ARG A 155 -8.91 21.20 -26.62
C ARG A 155 -9.27 20.50 -25.31
N ILE A 156 -10.00 21.19 -24.43
CA ILE A 156 -10.46 20.66 -23.14
C ILE A 156 -11.85 20.06 -23.27
N TYR A 157 -12.78 20.81 -23.85
CA TYR A 157 -14.20 20.51 -23.83
C TYR A 157 -14.87 20.79 -25.17
N ASP A 158 -15.63 19.80 -25.66
CA ASP A 158 -16.45 19.90 -26.87
C ASP A 158 -17.86 20.30 -26.45
N PHE A 159 -18.20 21.57 -26.66
CA PHE A 159 -19.51 22.13 -26.32
C PHE A 159 -20.66 21.54 -27.14
N ASN A 160 -20.40 21.14 -28.39
CA ASN A 160 -21.43 20.56 -29.25
C ASN A 160 -21.80 19.14 -28.80
N LYS A 161 -20.83 18.40 -28.28
CA LYS A 161 -21.03 17.02 -27.78
C LYS A 161 -21.18 16.93 -26.26
N ASN A 162 -21.12 18.08 -25.56
CA ASN A 162 -21.19 18.19 -24.11
C ASN A 162 -20.27 17.20 -23.37
N ARG A 163 -19.00 17.12 -23.80
CA ARG A 163 -18.01 16.16 -23.25
C ARG A 163 -16.58 16.69 -23.31
N PHE A 164 -15.73 16.19 -22.42
CA PHE A 164 -14.29 16.45 -22.50
C PHE A 164 -13.69 15.82 -23.76
N VAL A 165 -12.81 16.57 -24.44
CA VAL A 165 -12.14 16.11 -25.67
C VAL A 165 -11.06 15.09 -25.36
N ASN A 166 -10.22 15.38 -24.36
CA ASN A 166 -9.10 14.53 -23.96
C ASN A 166 -9.34 13.93 -22.56
N THR A 167 -10.03 12.79 -22.54
CA THR A 167 -10.33 12.07 -21.29
C THR A 167 -9.07 11.56 -20.59
N ASN A 168 -8.02 11.21 -21.32
CA ASN A 168 -6.77 10.72 -20.73
C ASN A 168 -6.08 11.83 -19.92
N GLN A 169 -5.99 13.03 -20.49
CA GLN A 169 -5.43 14.19 -19.80
C GLN A 169 -6.28 14.57 -18.59
N LEU A 170 -7.60 14.49 -18.70
CA LEU A 170 -8.51 14.72 -17.57
C LEU A 170 -8.24 13.74 -16.41
N GLU A 171 -8.09 12.45 -16.71
CA GLU A 171 -7.78 11.43 -15.72
C GLU A 171 -6.39 11.63 -15.09
N GLU A 172 -5.40 12.09 -15.85
CA GLU A 172 -4.12 12.48 -15.28
C GLU A 172 -4.26 13.65 -14.30
N VAL A 173 -5.02 14.69 -14.66
CA VAL A 173 -5.28 15.82 -13.74
C VAL A 173 -6.01 15.30 -12.48
N LYS A 174 -7.06 14.48 -12.60
CA LYS A 174 -7.77 13.89 -11.43
C LYS A 174 -6.84 13.09 -10.53
N LYS A 175 -5.95 12.31 -11.14
CA LYS A 175 -5.01 11.44 -10.43
C LYS A 175 -3.98 12.27 -9.66
N TYR A 176 -3.40 13.28 -10.29
CA TYR A 176 -2.22 13.96 -9.78
C TYR A 176 -2.49 15.32 -9.13
N VAL A 177 -3.61 16.00 -9.38
CA VAL A 177 -3.84 17.38 -8.87
C VAL A 177 -3.67 17.51 -7.36
N PHE A 178 -4.08 16.49 -6.59
CA PHE A 178 -3.95 16.46 -5.13
C PHE A 178 -2.55 16.06 -4.62
N ALA A 179 -1.62 15.76 -5.53
CA ALA A 179 -0.21 15.57 -5.24
C ALA A 179 0.63 16.80 -5.64
N SER A 180 0.00 17.85 -6.20
CA SER A 180 0.68 19.10 -6.55
C SER A 180 1.25 19.80 -5.32
N SER A 181 2.29 20.60 -5.55
CA SER A 181 2.87 21.50 -4.56
C SER A 181 1.88 22.59 -4.11
N ASP A 182 0.97 23.00 -5.00
CA ASP A 182 -0.13 23.91 -4.69
C ASP A 182 -1.09 23.26 -3.70
N LYS A 183 -1.48 23.95 -2.62
CA LYS A 183 -2.53 23.46 -1.72
C LYS A 183 -3.91 23.57 -2.38
N PRO A 184 -4.88 22.70 -2.00
CA PRO A 184 -6.28 22.90 -2.36
C PRO A 184 -6.69 24.35 -2.07
N ASN A 185 -7.22 25.04 -3.07
CA ASN A 185 -7.46 26.48 -3.04
C ASN A 185 -8.96 26.84 -2.91
N PHE A 186 -9.81 25.84 -2.70
CA PHE A 186 -11.21 26.07 -2.34
C PHE A 186 -11.71 25.02 -1.34
N GLU A 187 -12.64 25.44 -0.49
CA GLU A 187 -13.43 24.59 0.40
C GLU A 187 -14.92 24.91 0.19
N ILE A 188 -15.75 23.87 0.12
CA ILE A 188 -17.20 23.97 0.06
C ILE A 188 -17.77 23.29 1.30
N HIS A 189 -18.43 24.07 2.16
CA HIS A 189 -19.04 23.54 3.37
C HIS A 189 -20.36 22.79 3.11
N GLN A 190 -21.07 23.11 2.02
CA GLN A 190 -22.35 22.50 1.64
C GLN A 190 -22.40 22.33 0.12
N LEU A 191 -21.98 21.16 -0.37
CA LEU A 191 -21.86 20.89 -1.80
C LEU A 191 -23.21 20.91 -2.54
N ASP A 192 -24.30 20.60 -1.85
CA ASP A 192 -25.69 20.68 -2.33
C ASP A 192 -26.13 22.10 -2.69
N LYS A 193 -25.52 23.12 -2.09
CA LYS A 193 -25.75 24.52 -2.49
C LYS A 193 -24.98 24.92 -3.74
N PHE A 194 -23.90 24.20 -4.03
CA PHE A 194 -23.05 24.47 -5.17
C PHE A 194 -23.50 23.69 -6.41
N LEU A 195 -24.07 22.50 -6.21
CA LEU A 195 -24.55 21.63 -7.27
C LEU A 195 -25.98 21.18 -7.02
N PRO A 196 -26.89 21.40 -7.96
CA PRO A 196 -28.21 20.79 -7.88
C PRO A 196 -28.10 19.26 -8.04
N ASN A 197 -29.03 18.53 -7.43
CA ASN A 197 -29.21 17.08 -7.61
C ASN A 197 -28.00 16.19 -7.21
N ILE A 198 -27.17 16.62 -6.25
CA ILE A 198 -26.00 15.84 -5.80
C ILE A 198 -26.32 14.42 -5.31
N SER A 199 -27.56 14.19 -4.85
CA SER A 199 -28.03 12.87 -4.40
C SER A 199 -27.99 11.81 -5.50
N GLN A 200 -28.13 12.20 -6.77
CA GLN A 200 -28.03 11.30 -7.92
C GLN A 200 -26.62 10.72 -8.08
N PHE A 201 -25.61 11.38 -7.52
CA PHE A 201 -24.21 10.96 -7.55
C PHE A 201 -23.77 10.26 -6.25
N GLY A 202 -24.72 9.87 -5.39
CA GLY A 202 -24.44 9.22 -4.11
C GLY A 202 -23.78 10.14 -3.07
N ILE A 203 -23.86 11.46 -3.26
CA ILE A 203 -23.31 12.46 -2.34
C ILE A 203 -24.38 12.84 -1.31
N LYS A 204 -23.98 12.93 -0.04
CA LYS A 204 -24.90 13.34 1.03
C LYS A 204 -25.17 14.84 0.99
N ASN A 205 -26.41 15.24 1.30
CA ASN A 205 -26.75 16.65 1.50
C ASN A 205 -25.89 17.27 2.61
N GLY A 206 -25.38 18.48 2.37
CA GLY A 206 -24.48 19.18 3.29
C GLY A 206 -23.07 18.59 3.40
N GLN A 207 -22.67 17.68 2.51
CA GLN A 207 -21.32 17.11 2.52
C GLN A 207 -20.28 18.20 2.25
N LYS A 208 -19.27 18.26 3.13
CA LYS A 208 -18.09 19.10 2.93
C LYS A 208 -17.20 18.53 1.84
N ALA A 209 -16.62 19.42 1.06
CA ALA A 209 -15.72 19.07 -0.03
C ALA A 209 -14.59 20.11 -0.10
N PHE A 210 -13.40 19.69 -0.53
CA PHE A 210 -12.28 20.59 -0.76
C PHE A 210 -11.62 20.22 -2.08
N GLY A 211 -10.87 21.14 -2.67
CA GLY A 211 -10.17 20.81 -3.89
C GLY A 211 -9.50 21.98 -4.59
N TYR A 212 -9.39 21.85 -5.90
CA TYR A 212 -8.77 22.84 -6.76
C TYR A 212 -9.78 23.49 -7.71
N ARG A 213 -9.84 24.81 -7.68
CA ARG A 213 -10.42 25.67 -8.70
C ARG A 213 -9.30 26.11 -9.60
N MET A 214 -9.32 25.61 -10.83
CA MET A 214 -8.38 26.00 -11.87
C MET A 214 -9.08 26.95 -12.83
N THR A 215 -8.55 28.17 -12.92
CA THR A 215 -8.92 29.09 -14.00
C THR A 215 -8.27 28.62 -15.29
N LEU A 216 -9.09 28.45 -16.31
CA LEU A 216 -8.72 28.09 -17.67
C LEU A 216 -8.83 29.34 -18.57
N GLN A 217 -8.44 29.21 -19.84
CA GLN A 217 -8.63 30.25 -20.84
C GLN A 217 -10.12 30.65 -20.98
N ASP A 218 -10.37 31.87 -21.45
CA ASP A 218 -11.71 32.43 -21.70
C ASP A 218 -12.62 32.44 -20.46
N ASN A 219 -12.01 32.59 -19.28
CA ASN A 219 -12.68 32.65 -17.98
C ASN A 219 -13.50 31.40 -17.64
N TYR A 220 -13.09 30.24 -18.14
CA TYR A 220 -13.61 28.97 -17.68
C TYR A 220 -12.94 28.54 -16.39
N HIS A 221 -13.65 27.75 -15.59
CA HIS A 221 -13.20 27.17 -14.35
C HIS A 221 -13.43 25.67 -14.36
N LEU A 222 -12.38 24.93 -14.02
CA LEU A 222 -12.46 23.52 -13.68
C LEU A 222 -12.33 23.38 -12.17
N LEU A 223 -13.33 22.77 -11.54
CA LEU A 223 -13.29 22.38 -10.15
C LEU A 223 -13.02 20.89 -10.08
N ILE A 224 -11.98 20.51 -9.36
CA ILE A 224 -11.71 19.11 -9.03
C ILE A 224 -11.82 18.99 -7.52
N VAL A 225 -12.78 18.19 -7.09
CA VAL A 225 -13.23 18.11 -5.70
C VAL A 225 -12.90 16.72 -5.15
N ASP A 226 -12.35 16.65 -3.93
CA ASP A 226 -12.26 15.42 -3.16
C ASP A 226 -13.48 15.31 -2.23
N LEU A 227 -14.12 14.14 -2.24
CA LEU A 227 -15.28 13.79 -1.43
C LEU A 227 -14.83 12.81 -0.35
N PRO A 228 -14.26 13.30 0.77
CA PRO A 228 -13.54 12.48 1.74
C PRO A 228 -14.41 11.38 2.38
N GLN A 229 -15.72 11.59 2.48
CA GLN A 229 -16.64 10.62 3.07
C GLN A 229 -16.89 9.40 2.17
N ASN A 230 -16.73 9.56 0.85
CA ASN A 230 -17.03 8.50 -0.13
C ASN A 230 -15.77 8.06 -0.90
N GLY A 231 -14.63 8.74 -0.73
CA GLY A 231 -13.38 8.46 -1.46
C GLY A 231 -13.48 8.74 -2.97
N HIS A 232 -14.48 9.53 -3.38
CA HIS A 232 -14.71 9.90 -4.77
C HIS A 232 -14.07 11.25 -5.09
N LYS A 233 -13.66 11.42 -6.35
CA LYS A 233 -13.26 12.71 -6.89
C LYS A 233 -14.27 13.11 -7.94
N MET A 234 -14.66 14.38 -7.93
CA MET A 234 -15.65 14.92 -8.86
C MET A 234 -15.05 16.05 -9.67
N ILE A 235 -15.43 16.14 -10.94
CA ILE A 235 -15.08 17.26 -11.81
C ILE A 235 -16.31 18.10 -12.12
N LEU A 236 -16.17 19.42 -12.04
CA LEU A 236 -17.15 20.40 -12.49
C LEU A 236 -16.49 21.38 -13.44
N PHE A 237 -17.18 21.70 -14.54
CA PHE A 237 -16.69 22.62 -15.56
C PHE A 237 -17.71 23.74 -15.81
N GLN A 238 -17.25 24.99 -15.81
CA GLN A 238 -18.10 26.17 -15.85
C GLN A 238 -17.42 27.36 -16.54
N GLN A 239 -18.17 28.23 -17.22
CA GLN A 239 -17.74 29.57 -17.65
C GLN A 239 -18.12 30.60 -16.59
N ASN A 240 -17.32 31.64 -16.34
CA ASN A 240 -17.70 32.72 -15.41
C ASN A 240 -19.11 33.25 -15.69
N GLY A 241 -19.94 33.29 -14.64
CA GLY A 241 -21.40 33.52 -14.71
C GLY A 241 -22.15 32.30 -14.16
N TRP A 242 -22.76 32.44 -12.97
CA TRP A 242 -23.57 31.38 -12.35
C TRP A 242 -24.99 31.39 -12.91
N ASP A 243 -25.14 31.02 -14.18
CA ASP A 243 -26.46 30.67 -14.71
C ASP A 243 -26.70 29.16 -14.49
N ASN A 244 -26.71 28.74 -13.22
CA ASN A 244 -27.26 27.50 -12.62
C ASN A 244 -27.13 26.15 -13.37
N THR A 245 -26.26 26.00 -14.36
CA THR A 245 -26.14 24.78 -15.16
C THR A 245 -24.70 24.27 -15.17
N ALA A 246 -24.40 23.36 -14.24
CA ALA A 246 -23.20 22.55 -14.32
C ALA A 246 -23.26 21.70 -15.60
N LYS A 247 -22.31 21.87 -16.52
CA LYS A 247 -22.33 21.19 -17.83
C LYS A 247 -21.61 19.84 -17.86
N GLY A 248 -20.94 19.47 -16.77
CA GLY A 248 -20.31 18.16 -16.63
C GLY A 248 -20.15 17.78 -15.16
N VAL A 249 -20.64 16.59 -14.81
CA VAL A 249 -20.38 15.90 -13.55
C VAL A 249 -19.85 14.52 -13.92
N TYR A 250 -18.68 14.16 -13.41
CA TYR A 250 -18.01 12.87 -13.61
C TYR A 250 -17.20 12.50 -12.38
#